data_AF-A0CAH3-F1
#
_entry.id   AF-A0CAH3-F1
#
_cell.length_a   1.000
_cell.length_b   1.000
_cell.length_c   1.000
_cell.angle_alpha   90.00
_cell.angle_beta   90.00
_cell.angle_gamma   90.00
#
_symmetry.space_group_name_H-M   'P 1'
#
loop_
_entity.id
_entity.type
_entity.pdbx_description
1 polymer ?
#
loop_
_entity_poly.entity_id
_entity_poly.type
_entity_poly.pdbx_seq_one_letter_code
_entity_poly.pdbx_strand_id
1 'polypeptide(L)'
;MEQRQFSICQDTQNQEKYLCLNKECYTSKKKQLHCHECLVKLHKTDKNSIKHYEEFVTFDSIVNDLIRRNNKKLELYNQMIIDAHQFKKDKFKELCTLKSFSSKSSEFQNQVFKKIELQVEEGPKQLNALVSLIRQGLQFQKEKLQFHIEQYLSNDTKFEDSLKQVYEEIKRNIETYIASIELQDSQTIKKKTIQQLQKKIADLEGVKTMPKSDYLPTKITTLIIIIPVLYLIYTTQQLDNQLLKLQMKLDQQSLSILELQKLLVSEVKELQKEQNKQTETLLKQSHESLQSGNDLKEILINNDSKLALKVIQLQKKTDEEFNKTKNILQDLISKNPQKLTLDMKTNVEPIIFNEQSEILEMDYIINRLIIGQQLKFTKAELIYKSKRDGLSINAFWQSLKKYGSTLLIAKFHNNEIVGALTLPPYIPSLYGDYMVDVAKKSFLFSYTKNHIYQLRDHRFTLYSKHLVGPQFGQGPDLSLQGSTFDQCSSNIGYTYEFAQEKGESIMDGSPLILEMEVFLLN
;
A
#
# COMPACT_ATOMS: atom_id res chain seq x y z
N MET A 1 16.12 -34.92 10.74
CA MET A 1 16.26 -34.10 11.96
C MET A 1 15.27 -34.63 12.97
N GLU A 2 15.72 -35.11 14.13
CA GLU A 2 14.81 -35.48 15.23
C GLU A 2 14.03 -34.22 15.67
N GLN A 3 12.70 -34.29 15.69
CA GLN A 3 11.86 -33.26 16.31
C GLN A 3 12.14 -33.26 17.82
N ARG A 4 12.72 -32.16 18.33
CA ARG A 4 13.02 -32.01 19.76
C ARG A 4 12.04 -31.01 20.37
N GLN A 5 11.31 -31.42 21.40
CA GLN A 5 10.31 -30.60 22.08
C GLN A 5 10.95 -29.72 23.17
N PHE A 6 10.49 -28.47 23.29
CA PHE A 6 10.84 -27.57 24.39
C PHE A 6 9.88 -27.80 25.56
N SER A 7 10.41 -28.05 26.76
CA SER A 7 9.62 -28.14 27.99
C SER A 7 9.74 -26.85 28.80
N ILE A 8 8.63 -26.29 29.25
CA ILE A 8 8.62 -25.14 30.17
C ILE A 8 9.03 -25.62 31.56
N CYS A 9 9.88 -24.85 32.25
CA CYS A 9 10.24 -25.11 33.64
C CYS A 9 8.99 -25.09 34.55
N GLN A 10 8.76 -26.18 35.29
CA GLN A 10 7.56 -26.35 36.12
C GLN A 10 7.55 -25.45 37.36
N ASP A 11 8.71 -24.94 37.78
CA ASP A 11 8.86 -24.08 38.96
C ASP A 11 8.55 -22.60 38.67
N THR A 12 8.07 -22.27 37.47
CA THR A 12 7.84 -20.88 37.06
C THR A 12 6.44 -20.42 37.45
N GLN A 13 6.34 -19.58 38.49
CA GLN A 13 5.13 -18.83 38.82
C GLN A 13 5.00 -17.51 38.03
N ASN A 14 6.05 -17.12 37.28
CA ASN A 14 6.12 -15.84 36.56
C ASN A 14 5.88 -16.02 35.06
N GLN A 15 5.10 -15.12 34.45
CA GLN A 15 4.72 -15.19 33.03
C GLN A 15 5.87 -14.83 32.09
N GLU A 16 6.87 -14.09 32.58
CA GLU A 16 8.03 -13.65 31.79
C GLU A 16 9.08 -14.75 31.66
N LYS A 17 9.35 -15.14 30.41
CA LYS A 17 10.25 -16.24 30.07
C LYS A 17 11.54 -15.67 29.49
N TYR A 18 12.67 -16.00 30.10
CA TYR A 18 13.97 -15.54 29.67
C TYR A 18 14.67 -16.63 28.85
N LEU A 19 15.46 -16.21 27.87
CA LEU A 19 16.30 -17.07 27.05
C LEU A 19 17.75 -16.60 27.12
N CYS A 20 18.66 -17.55 27.28
CA CYS A 20 20.08 -17.33 27.09
C CYS A 20 20.42 -17.54 25.61
N LEU A 21 20.90 -16.50 24.94
CA LEU A 21 21.26 -16.55 23.52
C LEU A 21 22.68 -17.10 23.28
N ASN A 22 23.42 -17.40 24.36
CA ASN A 22 24.77 -17.95 24.24
C ASN A 22 24.78 -19.30 23.52
N LYS A 23 25.70 -19.45 22.56
CA LYS A 23 25.80 -20.64 21.69
C LYS A 23 26.09 -21.92 22.50
N GLU A 24 26.82 -21.85 23.60
CA GLU A 24 27.14 -22.99 24.47
C GLU A 24 25.91 -23.43 25.28
N CYS A 25 25.14 -22.48 25.79
CA CYS A 25 23.87 -22.75 26.48
C CYS A 25 22.86 -23.41 25.55
N TYR A 26 22.75 -22.91 24.31
CA TYR A 26 21.83 -23.42 23.30
C TYR A 26 22.18 -24.84 22.80
N THR A 27 23.48 -25.16 22.70
CA THR A 27 23.97 -26.47 22.23
C THR A 27 23.97 -27.53 23.33
N SER A 28 24.11 -27.13 24.60
CA SER A 28 23.85 -28.01 25.73
C SER A 28 22.37 -28.46 25.72
N LYS A 29 22.06 -29.70 26.11
CA LYS A 29 20.68 -30.26 26.09
C LYS A 29 19.67 -29.52 27.01
N LYS A 30 20.01 -28.35 27.57
CA LYS A 30 19.20 -27.51 28.46
C LYS A 30 18.34 -26.50 27.65
N LYS A 31 17.57 -27.00 26.68
CA LYS A 31 16.68 -26.19 25.81
C LYS A 31 15.34 -25.90 26.51
N GLN A 32 15.38 -25.21 27.63
CA GLN A 32 14.19 -24.89 28.41
C GLN A 32 14.02 -23.38 28.53
N LEU A 33 12.76 -22.94 28.44
CA LEU A 33 12.37 -21.60 28.89
C LEU A 33 12.38 -21.64 30.41
N HIS A 34 13.20 -20.79 31.00
CA HIS A 34 13.38 -20.69 32.44
C HIS A 34 12.94 -19.31 32.91
N CYS A 35 12.51 -19.21 34.17
CA CYS A 35 12.48 -17.90 34.82
C CYS A 35 13.90 -17.39 35.04
N HIS A 36 14.01 -16.09 35.26
CA HIS A 36 15.28 -15.44 35.53
C HIS A 36 16.06 -16.11 36.67
N GLU A 37 15.38 -16.46 37.78
CA GLU A 37 16.03 -17.07 38.94
C GLU A 37 16.60 -18.48 38.67
N CYS A 38 15.88 -19.32 37.92
CA CYS A 38 16.37 -20.65 37.52
C CYS A 38 17.57 -20.54 36.58
N LEU A 39 17.55 -19.58 35.64
CA LEU A 39 18.70 -19.30 34.77
C LEU A 39 19.90 -18.82 35.59
N VAL A 40 19.71 -17.84 36.46
CA VAL A 40 20.77 -17.32 37.32
C VAL A 40 21.35 -18.43 38.20
N LYS A 41 20.53 -19.33 38.76
CA LYS A 41 21.00 -20.50 39.51
C LYS A 41 21.81 -21.45 38.64
N LEU A 42 21.30 -21.85 37.46
CA LEU A 42 22.01 -22.70 36.50
C LEU A 42 23.40 -22.15 36.13
N HIS A 43 23.49 -20.84 35.90
CA HIS A 43 24.74 -20.16 35.57
C HIS A 43 25.69 -19.98 36.77
N LYS A 44 25.18 -20.05 38.01
CA LYS A 44 25.98 -19.96 39.24
C LYS A 44 26.48 -21.32 39.74
N THR A 45 25.80 -22.42 39.42
CA THR A 45 26.07 -23.75 40.03
C THR A 45 27.10 -24.62 39.31
N ASP A 46 27.48 -24.35 38.07
CA ASP A 46 28.46 -25.19 37.36
C ASP A 46 29.90 -24.65 37.53
N LYS A 47 30.81 -25.53 37.99
CA LYS A 47 32.28 -25.28 38.08
C LYS A 47 32.94 -24.98 36.72
N ASN A 48 32.21 -25.13 35.61
CA ASN A 48 32.63 -24.75 34.27
C ASN A 48 31.87 -23.50 33.86
N SER A 49 32.54 -22.38 34.11
CA SER A 49 32.14 -20.99 33.92
C SER A 49 31.39 -20.67 32.62
N ILE A 50 30.08 -20.46 32.69
CA ILE A 50 29.36 -19.70 31.66
C ILE A 50 29.01 -18.32 32.24
N LYS A 51 29.91 -17.35 32.07
CA LYS A 51 29.89 -16.01 32.70
C LYS A 51 28.99 -14.99 31.97
N HIS A 52 28.08 -15.42 31.10
CA HIS A 52 27.37 -14.54 30.16
C HIS A 52 25.95 -14.16 30.63
N TYR A 53 25.77 -13.87 31.93
CA TYR A 53 24.44 -13.54 32.52
C TYR A 53 23.79 -12.29 31.90
N GLU A 54 24.58 -11.45 31.22
CA GLU A 54 24.14 -10.23 30.55
C GLU A 54 23.41 -10.52 29.22
N GLU A 55 23.44 -11.76 28.73
CA GLU A 55 22.83 -12.17 27.45
C GLU A 55 21.39 -12.72 27.60
N PHE A 56 20.74 -12.46 28.74
CA PHE A 56 19.34 -12.84 28.92
C PHE A 56 18.41 -11.84 28.22
N VAL A 57 17.66 -12.34 27.25
CA VAL A 57 16.65 -11.55 26.56
C VAL A 57 15.27 -12.12 26.92
N THR A 58 14.32 -11.22 27.17
CA THR A 58 12.92 -11.64 27.35
C THR A 58 12.41 -12.22 26.05
N PHE A 59 11.66 -13.32 26.14
CA PHE A 59 11.13 -13.97 24.97
C PHE A 59 10.25 -13.05 24.12
N ASP A 60 9.48 -12.17 24.77
CA ASP A 60 8.64 -11.18 24.09
C ASP A 60 9.47 -10.18 23.27
N SER A 61 10.65 -9.78 23.77
CA SER A 61 11.57 -8.93 23.00
C SER A 61 12.09 -9.64 21.74
N ILE A 62 12.42 -10.94 21.85
CA ILE A 62 12.81 -11.77 20.70
C ILE A 62 11.67 -11.85 19.67
N VAL A 63 10.44 -12.10 20.13
CA VAL A 63 9.26 -12.19 19.25
C VAL A 63 8.99 -10.86 18.55
N ASN A 64 9.01 -9.75 19.29
CA ASN A 64 8.78 -8.41 18.75
C ASN A 64 9.85 -8.02 17.73
N ASP A 65 11.13 -8.32 18.00
CA ASP A 65 12.20 -8.07 17.03
C ASP A 65 12.05 -8.93 15.78
N LEU A 66 11.67 -10.21 15.94
CA LEU A 66 11.42 -11.11 14.82
C LEU A 66 10.25 -10.65 13.95
N ILE A 67 9.16 -10.17 14.56
CA ILE A 67 8.03 -9.56 13.84
C ILE A 67 8.51 -8.33 13.06
N ARG A 68 9.27 -7.43 13.71
CA ARG A 68 9.84 -6.24 13.07
C ARG A 68 10.72 -6.59 11.88
N ARG A 69 11.64 -7.55 12.03
CA ARG A 69 12.55 -8.01 10.96
C ARG A 69 11.77 -8.68 9.82
N ASN A 70 10.75 -9.48 10.13
CA ASN A 70 9.88 -10.10 9.12
C ASN A 70 9.04 -9.09 8.35
N ASN A 71 8.52 -8.05 9.02
CA ASN A 71 7.81 -6.97 8.35
C ASN A 71 8.73 -6.23 7.37
N LYS A 72 9.97 -5.91 7.78
CA LYS A 72 10.97 -5.30 6.90
C LYS A 72 11.29 -6.18 5.68
N LYS A 73 11.40 -7.50 5.86
CA LYS A 73 11.60 -8.46 4.76
C LYS A 73 10.41 -8.46 3.78
N LEU A 74 9.18 -8.37 4.31
CA LEU A 74 7.96 -8.31 3.51
C LEU A 74 7.85 -6.99 2.73
N GLU A 75 8.21 -5.86 3.35
CA GLU A 75 8.31 -4.56 2.70
C GLU A 75 9.29 -4.60 1.53
N LEU A 76 10.50 -5.15 1.75
CA LEU A 76 11.51 -5.30 0.69
C LEU A 76 10.99 -6.17 -0.46
N TYR A 77 10.35 -7.31 -0.16
CA TYR A 77 9.73 -8.17 -1.16
C TYR A 77 8.67 -7.43 -1.99
N ASN A 78 7.78 -6.68 -1.33
CA ASN A 78 6.74 -5.90 -1.99
C ASN A 78 7.34 -4.80 -2.88
N GLN A 79 8.38 -4.11 -2.41
CA GLN A 79 9.09 -3.10 -3.20
C GLN A 79 9.67 -3.72 -4.48
N MET A 80 10.26 -4.91 -4.39
CA MET A 80 10.83 -5.58 -5.55
C MET A 80 9.79 -6.03 -6.57
N ILE A 81 8.58 -6.40 -6.14
CA ILE A 81 7.45 -6.64 -7.04
C ILE A 81 7.10 -5.35 -7.79
N ILE A 82 7.01 -4.23 -7.08
CA ILE A 82 6.71 -2.92 -7.67
C ILE A 82 7.78 -2.57 -8.72
N ASP A 83 9.06 -2.72 -8.35
CA ASP A 83 10.18 -2.41 -9.24
C ASP A 83 10.19 -3.31 -10.48
N ALA A 84 9.89 -4.61 -10.34
CA ALA A 84 9.78 -5.53 -11.48
C ALA A 84 8.63 -5.17 -12.43
N HIS A 85 7.47 -4.76 -11.89
CA HIS A 85 6.36 -4.26 -12.71
C HIS A 85 6.66 -2.93 -13.38
N GLN A 86 7.40 -2.04 -12.72
CA GLN A 86 7.83 -0.78 -13.31
C GLN A 86 8.82 -1.03 -14.44
N PHE A 87 9.82 -1.89 -14.22
CA PHE A 87 10.76 -2.34 -15.25
C PHE A 87 10.04 -2.93 -16.48
N LYS A 88 9.00 -3.75 -16.26
CA LYS A 88 8.13 -4.26 -17.34
C LYS A 88 7.54 -3.12 -18.18
N LYS A 89 6.91 -2.14 -17.52
CA LYS A 89 6.27 -0.99 -18.19
C LYS A 89 7.28 -0.18 -18.98
N ASP A 90 8.46 0.05 -18.41
CA ASP A 90 9.53 0.80 -19.06
C ASP A 90 10.02 0.06 -20.31
N LYS A 91 10.20 -1.27 -20.23
CA LYS A 91 10.55 -2.10 -21.40
C LYS A 91 9.45 -2.16 -22.46
N PHE A 92 8.18 -2.16 -22.07
CA PHE A 92 7.08 -2.07 -23.03
C PHE A 92 7.10 -0.73 -23.78
N LYS A 93 7.34 0.37 -23.06
CA LYS A 93 7.46 1.71 -23.65
C LYS A 93 8.65 1.76 -24.61
N GLU A 94 9.81 1.26 -24.20
CA GLU A 94 11.02 1.17 -25.03
C GLU A 94 10.73 0.41 -26.34
N LEU A 95 10.14 -0.79 -26.25
CA LEU A 95 9.75 -1.58 -27.42
C LEU A 95 8.77 -0.82 -28.34
N CYS A 96 7.78 -0.12 -27.79
CA CYS A 96 6.84 0.66 -28.59
C CYS A 96 7.51 1.83 -29.34
N THR A 97 8.60 2.38 -28.81
CA THR A 97 9.36 3.46 -29.47
C THR A 97 10.29 2.95 -30.58
N LEU A 98 10.62 1.65 -30.58
CA LEU A 98 11.45 1.06 -31.63
C LEU A 98 10.64 0.97 -32.94
N LYS A 99 11.06 1.75 -33.95
CA LYS A 99 10.42 1.73 -35.28
C LYS A 99 10.35 0.32 -35.87
N SER A 100 11.38 -0.48 -35.71
CA SER A 100 11.42 -1.89 -36.14
C SER A 100 10.28 -2.71 -35.54
N PHE A 101 10.05 -2.56 -34.23
CA PHE A 101 9.02 -3.27 -33.48
C PHE A 101 7.61 -2.76 -33.80
N SER A 102 7.41 -1.44 -33.87
CA SER A 102 6.12 -0.83 -34.21
C SER A 102 5.61 -1.24 -35.60
N SER A 103 6.51 -1.61 -36.51
CA SER A 103 6.18 -2.07 -37.87
C SER A 103 5.80 -3.56 -37.97
N LYS A 104 5.91 -4.32 -36.87
CA LYS A 104 5.56 -5.75 -36.82
C LYS A 104 4.06 -5.97 -36.73
N SER A 105 3.62 -7.21 -36.97
CA SER A 105 2.23 -7.60 -36.75
C SER A 105 1.86 -7.47 -35.27
N SER A 106 0.62 -7.11 -34.99
CA SER A 106 0.08 -7.06 -33.63
C SER A 106 0.21 -8.40 -32.91
N GLU A 107 0.11 -9.52 -33.64
CA GLU A 107 0.33 -10.87 -33.11
C GLU A 107 1.75 -11.05 -32.56
N PHE A 108 2.78 -10.63 -33.31
CA PHE A 108 4.16 -10.70 -32.85
C PHE A 108 4.39 -9.82 -31.63
N GLN A 109 3.85 -8.60 -31.63
CA GLN A 109 3.96 -7.68 -30.50
C GLN A 109 3.34 -8.28 -29.23
N ASN A 110 2.15 -8.88 -29.35
CA ASN A 110 1.48 -9.56 -28.25
C ASN A 110 2.26 -10.77 -27.73
N GLN A 111 2.90 -11.55 -28.61
CA GLN A 111 3.75 -12.67 -28.19
C GLN A 111 4.96 -12.19 -27.37
N VAL A 112 5.60 -11.09 -27.80
CA VAL A 112 6.73 -10.50 -27.08
C VAL A 112 6.29 -9.97 -25.70
N PHE A 113 5.19 -9.21 -25.64
CA PHE A 113 4.66 -8.71 -24.38
C PHE A 113 4.27 -9.83 -23.42
N LYS A 114 3.57 -10.87 -23.91
CA LYS A 114 3.20 -12.03 -23.11
C LYS A 114 4.42 -12.76 -22.55
N LYS A 115 5.50 -12.88 -23.32
CA LYS A 115 6.72 -13.54 -22.85
C LYS A 115 7.45 -12.73 -21.77
N ILE A 116 7.50 -11.40 -21.90
CA ILE A 116 8.03 -10.52 -20.85
C ILE A 116 7.16 -10.59 -19.60
N GLU A 117 5.83 -10.60 -19.74
CA GLU A 117 4.90 -10.76 -18.61
C GLU A 117 5.14 -12.06 -17.85
N LEU A 118 5.25 -13.17 -18.57
CA LEU A 118 5.56 -14.47 -17.94
C LEU A 118 6.87 -14.45 -17.16
N GLN A 119 7.92 -13.77 -17.65
CA GLN A 119 9.19 -13.66 -16.93
C GLN A 119 9.06 -12.85 -15.63
N VAL A 120 8.29 -11.76 -15.66
CA VAL A 120 8.03 -10.92 -14.48
C VAL A 120 7.16 -11.65 -13.46
N GLU A 121 6.18 -12.45 -13.91
CA GLU A 121 5.30 -13.23 -13.04
C GLU A 121 5.97 -14.47 -12.44
N GLU A 122 6.98 -15.04 -13.10
CA GLU A 122 7.71 -16.21 -12.59
C GLU A 122 8.58 -15.85 -11.37
N GLY A 123 9.09 -14.61 -11.31
CA GLY A 123 9.89 -14.10 -10.19
C GLY A 123 9.20 -14.21 -8.82
N PRO A 124 8.00 -13.61 -8.65
CA PRO A 124 7.22 -13.77 -7.44
C PRO A 124 6.92 -15.22 -7.08
N LYS A 125 6.71 -16.11 -8.07
CA LYS A 125 6.48 -17.54 -7.80
C LYS A 125 7.70 -18.22 -7.16
N GLN A 126 8.91 -17.92 -7.66
CA GLN A 126 10.15 -18.45 -7.07
C GLN A 126 10.35 -17.97 -5.62
N LEU A 127 9.86 -16.77 -5.31
CA LEU A 127 9.98 -16.15 -3.99
C LEU A 127 8.84 -16.50 -3.02
N ASN A 128 7.73 -17.04 -3.50
CA ASN A 128 6.58 -17.39 -2.65
C ASN A 128 6.92 -18.39 -1.54
N ALA A 129 7.88 -19.30 -1.77
CA ALA A 129 8.37 -20.21 -0.74
C ALA A 129 9.03 -19.46 0.43
N LEU A 130 9.84 -18.43 0.13
CA LEU A 130 10.49 -17.58 1.13
C LEU A 130 9.48 -16.71 1.88
N VAL A 131 8.50 -16.14 1.17
CA VAL A 131 7.43 -15.34 1.78
C VAL A 131 6.53 -16.20 2.68
N SER A 132 6.27 -17.45 2.29
CA SER A 132 5.54 -18.40 3.15
C SER A 132 6.27 -18.61 4.48
N LEU A 133 7.60 -18.74 4.48
CA LEU A 133 8.38 -18.87 5.71
C LEU A 133 8.30 -17.61 6.58
N ILE A 134 8.33 -16.42 5.96
CA ILE A 134 8.14 -15.14 6.68
C ILE A 134 6.76 -15.09 7.35
N ARG A 135 5.71 -15.43 6.61
CA ARG A 135 4.33 -15.43 7.11
C ARG A 135 4.14 -16.42 8.26
N GLN A 136 4.78 -17.59 8.18
CA GLN A 136 4.81 -18.55 9.29
C GLN A 136 5.55 -17.99 10.51
N GLY A 137 6.60 -17.18 10.31
CA GLY A 137 7.31 -16.49 11.38
C GLY A 137 6.48 -15.41 12.10
N LEU A 138 5.51 -14.80 11.41
CA LEU A 138 4.60 -13.79 11.98
C LEU A 138 3.52 -14.39 12.87
N GLN A 139 3.11 -15.63 12.61
CA GLN A 139 2.13 -16.35 13.44
C GLN A 139 2.88 -17.12 14.54
N PHE A 140 3.14 -16.45 15.66
CA PHE A 140 3.79 -17.11 16.79
C PHE A 140 2.97 -18.31 17.26
N GLN A 141 3.58 -19.49 17.22
CA GLN A 141 3.02 -20.71 17.79
C GLN A 141 4.02 -21.25 18.80
N LYS A 142 3.57 -21.45 20.03
CA LYS A 142 4.40 -21.94 21.14
C LYS A 142 5.11 -23.26 20.81
N GLU A 143 4.45 -24.12 20.05
CA GLU A 143 4.98 -25.41 19.57
C GLU A 143 6.12 -25.26 18.55
N LYS A 144 6.24 -24.08 17.94
CA LYS A 144 7.28 -23.72 16.95
C LYS A 144 8.38 -22.83 17.54
N LEU A 145 8.52 -22.80 18.86
CA LEU A 145 9.54 -22.00 19.55
C LEU A 145 10.94 -22.19 18.97
N GLN A 146 11.32 -23.43 18.65
CA GLN A 146 12.61 -23.73 18.02
C GLN A 146 12.81 -22.94 16.72
N PHE A 147 11.78 -22.97 15.87
CA PHE A 147 11.79 -22.31 14.58
C PHE A 147 11.93 -20.79 14.74
N HIS A 148 11.22 -20.17 15.68
CA HIS A 148 11.34 -18.73 15.93
C HIS A 148 12.74 -18.33 16.42
N ILE A 149 13.36 -19.14 17.28
CA ILE A 149 14.74 -18.89 17.75
C ILE A 149 15.73 -19.06 16.59
N GLU A 150 15.60 -20.11 15.79
CA GLU A 150 16.46 -20.33 14.62
C GLU A 150 16.34 -19.19 13.60
N GLN A 151 15.12 -18.68 13.39
CA GLN A 151 14.88 -17.50 12.55
C GLN A 151 15.49 -16.23 13.14
N TYR A 152 15.36 -16.00 14.45
CA TYR A 152 15.96 -14.83 15.12
C TYR A 152 17.49 -14.81 15.00
N LEU A 153 18.11 -15.98 15.16
CA LEU A 153 19.56 -16.15 15.02
C LEU A 153 20.03 -16.18 13.56
N SER A 154 19.11 -16.27 12.59
CA SER A 154 19.47 -16.28 11.18
C SER A 154 19.97 -14.90 10.72
N ASN A 155 20.95 -14.92 9.81
CA ASN A 155 21.49 -13.72 9.22
C ASN A 155 20.54 -13.19 8.13
N ASP A 156 20.01 -11.98 8.32
CA ASP A 156 19.09 -11.35 7.36
C ASP A 156 19.73 -11.04 6.02
N THR A 157 21.05 -10.81 5.97
CA THR A 157 21.73 -10.44 4.72
C THR A 157 21.53 -11.51 3.66
N LYS A 158 21.54 -12.79 4.04
CA LYS A 158 21.33 -13.91 3.12
C LYS A 158 19.96 -13.86 2.44
N PHE A 159 18.93 -13.41 3.15
CA PHE A 159 17.59 -13.26 2.59
C PHE A 159 17.54 -12.09 1.59
N GLU A 160 18.10 -10.94 1.97
CA GLU A 160 18.16 -9.76 1.09
C GLU A 160 18.97 -10.05 -0.18
N ASP A 161 20.09 -10.76 -0.06
CA ASP A 161 20.93 -11.17 -1.18
C ASP A 161 20.20 -12.14 -2.12
N SER A 162 19.47 -13.11 -1.56
CA SER A 162 18.66 -14.06 -2.34
C SER A 162 17.56 -13.35 -3.13
N LEU A 163 16.89 -12.38 -2.50
CA LEU A 163 15.89 -11.54 -3.16
C LEU A 163 16.50 -10.75 -4.32
N LYS A 164 17.60 -10.03 -4.06
CA LYS A 164 18.32 -9.24 -5.08
C LYS A 164 18.75 -10.11 -6.26
N GLN A 165 19.28 -11.31 -5.98
CA GLN A 165 19.72 -12.24 -7.01
C GLN A 165 18.57 -12.63 -7.96
N VAL A 166 17.39 -12.98 -7.42
CA VAL A 166 16.22 -13.33 -8.24
C VAL A 166 15.78 -12.16 -9.12
N TYR A 167 15.78 -10.94 -8.57
CA TYR A 167 15.40 -9.76 -9.34
C TYR A 167 16.38 -9.43 -10.47
N GLU A 168 17.68 -9.50 -10.21
CA GLU A 168 18.70 -9.30 -11.24
C GLU A 168 18.67 -10.41 -12.31
N GLU A 169 18.27 -11.63 -11.96
CA GLU A 169 18.01 -12.69 -12.94
C GLU A 169 16.83 -12.37 -13.86
N ILE A 170 15.71 -11.87 -13.32
CA ILE A 170 14.55 -11.47 -14.12
C ILE A 170 14.92 -10.36 -15.11
N LYS A 171 15.62 -9.31 -14.65
CA LYS A 171 16.08 -8.22 -15.52
C LYS A 171 16.93 -8.75 -16.66
N ARG A 172 17.96 -9.53 -16.33
CA ARG A 172 18.90 -10.12 -17.29
C ARG A 172 18.19 -11.00 -18.32
N ASN A 173 17.20 -11.80 -17.90
CA ASN A 173 16.42 -12.65 -18.82
C ASN A 173 15.59 -11.82 -19.80
N ILE A 174 14.95 -10.74 -19.32
CA ILE A 174 14.17 -9.83 -20.17
C ILE A 174 15.08 -9.07 -21.14
N GLU A 175 16.21 -8.54 -20.67
CA GLU A 175 17.18 -7.82 -21.51
C GLU A 175 17.78 -8.72 -22.58
N THR A 176 18.18 -9.94 -22.21
CA THR A 176 18.68 -10.94 -23.16
C THR A 176 17.63 -11.28 -24.21
N TYR A 177 16.36 -11.40 -23.80
CA TYR A 177 15.28 -11.66 -24.73
C TYR A 177 15.02 -10.49 -25.69
N ILE A 178 15.00 -9.25 -25.20
CA ILE A 178 14.84 -8.06 -26.04
C ILE A 178 16.00 -7.95 -27.04
N ALA A 179 17.25 -8.10 -26.59
CA ALA A 179 18.42 -8.10 -27.46
C ALA A 179 18.34 -9.18 -28.56
N SER A 180 17.78 -10.36 -28.24
CA SER A 180 17.57 -11.42 -29.23
C SER A 180 16.56 -11.03 -30.31
N ILE A 181 15.52 -10.26 -29.97
CA ILE A 181 14.53 -9.74 -30.94
C ILE A 181 15.19 -8.72 -31.86
N GLU A 182 15.97 -7.78 -31.31
CA GLU A 182 16.68 -6.77 -32.09
C GLU A 182 17.68 -7.41 -33.07
N LEU A 183 18.38 -8.45 -32.63
CA LEU A 183 19.31 -9.19 -33.49
C LEU A 183 18.59 -9.89 -34.64
N GLN A 184 17.46 -10.57 -34.38
CA GLN A 184 16.64 -11.22 -35.40
C GLN A 184 16.08 -10.19 -36.41
N ASP A 185 15.69 -9.02 -35.92
CA ASP A 185 15.20 -7.92 -36.76
C ASP A 185 16.30 -7.36 -37.66
N SER A 186 17.49 -7.11 -37.10
CA SER A 186 18.66 -6.65 -37.85
C SER A 186 19.04 -7.63 -38.98
N GLN A 187 19.04 -8.93 -38.68
CA GLN A 187 19.31 -9.98 -39.68
C GLN A 187 18.23 -10.04 -40.77
N THR A 188 16.95 -9.88 -40.41
CA THR A 188 15.84 -9.90 -41.36
C THR A 188 15.88 -8.68 -42.29
N ILE A 189 16.19 -7.50 -41.75
CA ILE A 189 16.35 -6.27 -42.54
C ILE A 189 17.52 -6.43 -43.51
N LYS A 190 18.69 -6.89 -43.05
CA LYS A 190 19.85 -7.15 -43.92
C LYS A 190 19.50 -8.08 -45.07
N LYS A 191 18.78 -9.18 -44.80
CA LYS A 191 18.36 -10.14 -45.84
C LYS A 191 17.43 -9.51 -46.87
N LYS A 192 16.43 -8.73 -46.44
CA LYS A 192 15.52 -8.02 -47.35
C LYS A 192 16.23 -6.98 -48.20
N THR A 193 17.15 -6.21 -47.61
CA THR A 193 17.95 -5.21 -48.34
C THR A 193 18.84 -5.87 -49.39
N ILE A 194 19.49 -6.98 -49.06
CA ILE A 194 20.30 -7.75 -50.02
C ILE A 194 19.43 -8.26 -51.17
N GLN A 195 18.25 -8.82 -50.89
CA GLN A 195 17.34 -9.29 -51.93
C GLN A 195 16.84 -8.15 -52.84
N GLN A 196 16.53 -6.97 -52.27
CA GLN A 196 16.13 -5.80 -53.05
C GLN A 196 17.26 -5.28 -53.94
N LEU A 197 18.50 -5.26 -53.44
CA LEU A 197 19.68 -4.86 -54.22
C LEU A 197 19.95 -5.86 -55.35
N GLN A 198 19.88 -7.16 -55.09
CA GLN A 198 20.02 -8.19 -56.12
C GLN A 198 18.97 -8.05 -57.22
N LYS A 199 17.71 -7.76 -56.85
CA LYS A 199 16.64 -7.50 -57.83
C LYS A 199 16.95 -6.26 -58.69
N LYS A 200 17.37 -5.15 -58.08
CA LYS A 200 17.73 -3.93 -58.82
C LYS A 200 18.92 -4.14 -59.75
N ILE A 201 19.92 -4.92 -59.35
CA ILE A 201 21.07 -5.27 -60.19
C ILE A 201 20.58 -6.08 -61.40
N ALA A 202 19.75 -7.10 -61.19
CA ALA A 202 19.17 -7.89 -62.29
C ALA A 202 18.31 -7.03 -63.24
N ASP A 203 17.52 -6.10 -62.70
CA ASP A 203 16.71 -5.16 -63.51
C ASP A 203 17.59 -4.23 -64.35
N LEU A 204 18.74 -3.78 -63.82
CA LEU A 204 19.71 -2.93 -64.53
C LEU A 204 20.50 -3.68 -65.61
N GLU A 205 20.87 -4.93 -65.33
CA GLU A 205 21.55 -5.81 -66.31
C GLU A 205 20.63 -6.17 -67.49
N GLY A 206 19.30 -6.07 -67.31
CA GLY A 206 18.30 -6.26 -68.37
C GLY A 206 18.12 -5.08 -69.33
N VAL A 207 18.70 -3.91 -69.06
CA VAL A 207 18.55 -2.71 -69.92
C VAL A 207 19.54 -2.76 -71.08
N LYS A 208 19.08 -3.23 -72.24
CA LYS A 208 19.82 -3.19 -73.51
C LYS A 208 20.19 -1.75 -73.90
N THR A 209 21.48 -1.57 -74.17
CA THR A 209 22.20 -0.41 -74.70
C THR A 209 21.34 0.62 -75.43
N MET A 210 21.24 1.84 -74.86
CA MET A 210 20.69 3.00 -75.57
C MET A 210 21.80 3.76 -76.32
N PRO A 211 21.49 4.35 -77.50
CA PRO A 211 22.47 4.99 -78.37
C PRO A 211 22.94 6.34 -77.81
N LYS A 212 24.22 6.62 -77.99
CA LYS A 212 24.87 7.89 -77.63
C LYS A 212 24.27 9.05 -78.42
N SER A 213 23.80 10.11 -77.74
CA SER A 213 23.51 11.40 -78.38
C SER A 213 23.93 12.56 -77.48
N ASP A 214 24.72 13.47 -78.05
CA ASP A 214 25.59 14.45 -77.40
C ASP A 214 24.94 15.81 -77.07
N TYR A 215 23.72 15.85 -76.52
CA TYR A 215 23.04 17.14 -76.27
C TYR A 215 22.22 17.19 -74.98
N LEU A 216 22.81 16.87 -73.82
CA LEU A 216 22.06 16.79 -72.56
C LEU A 216 22.63 17.49 -71.28
N PRO A 217 23.57 18.48 -71.25
CA PRO A 217 24.06 18.94 -69.95
C PRO A 217 23.08 19.84 -69.17
N THR A 218 22.33 20.71 -69.84
CA THR A 218 21.56 21.79 -69.17
C THR A 218 20.13 21.42 -68.80
N LYS A 219 19.43 20.58 -69.59
CA LYS A 219 18.09 20.08 -69.21
C LYS A 219 18.15 19.02 -68.11
N ILE A 220 19.22 18.21 -68.08
CA ILE A 220 19.43 17.23 -67.00
C ILE A 220 19.64 17.94 -65.67
N THR A 221 20.45 19.01 -65.62
CA THR A 221 20.73 19.69 -64.35
C THR A 221 19.48 20.33 -63.74
N THR A 222 18.57 20.89 -64.55
CA THR A 222 17.29 21.41 -64.05
C THR A 222 16.36 20.28 -63.55
N LEU A 223 16.32 19.14 -64.24
CA LEU A 223 15.59 17.94 -63.80
C LEU A 223 16.16 17.36 -62.49
N ILE A 224 17.49 17.36 -62.34
CA ILE A 224 18.18 16.90 -61.12
C ILE A 224 17.82 17.77 -59.91
N ILE A 225 17.46 19.04 -60.08
CA ILE A 225 17.09 19.93 -58.97
C ILE A 225 15.57 19.87 -58.67
N ILE A 226 14.73 19.74 -59.71
CA ILE A 226 13.27 19.70 -59.55
C ILE A 226 12.80 18.37 -58.93
N ILE A 227 13.44 17.25 -59.29
CA ILE A 227 13.05 15.92 -58.79
C ILE A 227 13.19 15.81 -57.24
N PRO A 228 14.29 16.24 -56.60
CA PRO A 228 14.42 16.24 -55.15
C PRO A 228 13.40 17.11 -54.43
N VAL A 229 13.06 18.28 -54.99
CA VAL A 229 12.09 19.21 -54.38
C VAL A 229 10.68 18.62 -54.44
N LEU A 230 10.27 18.07 -55.60
CA LEU A 230 9.00 17.37 -55.72
C LEU A 230 8.94 16.10 -54.86
N TYR A 231 10.06 15.39 -54.71
CA TYR A 231 10.17 14.24 -53.82
C TYR A 231 10.04 14.64 -52.34
N LEU A 232 10.57 15.79 -51.93
CA LEU A 232 10.39 16.34 -50.59
C LEU A 232 8.92 16.73 -50.31
N ILE A 233 8.25 17.34 -51.28
CA ILE A 233 6.82 17.69 -51.16
C ILE A 233 5.95 16.43 -51.12
N TYR A 234 6.25 15.42 -51.93
CA TYR A 234 5.54 14.15 -51.93
C TYR A 234 5.73 13.38 -50.61
N THR A 235 6.96 13.34 -50.08
CA THR A 235 7.25 12.62 -48.82
C THR A 235 6.64 13.31 -47.60
N THR A 236 6.54 14.63 -47.57
CA THR A 236 5.84 15.38 -46.51
C THR A 236 4.33 15.11 -46.54
N GLN A 237 3.69 15.15 -47.71
CA GLN A 237 2.28 14.75 -47.84
C GLN A 237 2.03 13.27 -47.48
N GLN A 238 2.98 12.37 -47.79
CA GLN A 238 2.88 10.97 -47.42
C GLN A 238 2.99 10.79 -45.89
N LEU A 239 3.84 11.58 -45.22
CA LEU A 239 4.01 11.57 -43.78
C LEU A 239 2.74 12.06 -43.06
N ASP A 240 2.13 13.15 -43.53
CA ASP A 240 0.89 13.68 -42.95
C ASP A 240 -0.27 12.68 -43.07
N ASN A 241 -0.37 12.01 -44.23
CA ASN A 241 -1.35 10.94 -44.44
C ASN A 241 -1.11 9.71 -43.54
N GLN A 242 0.16 9.39 -43.23
CA GLN A 242 0.47 8.32 -42.28
C GLN A 242 0.17 8.73 -40.84
N LEU A 243 0.44 9.98 -40.48
CA LEU A 243 0.13 10.54 -39.16
C LEU A 243 -1.38 10.53 -38.91
N LEU A 244 -2.18 10.95 -39.90
CA LEU A 244 -3.65 10.91 -39.82
C LEU A 244 -4.17 9.47 -39.66
N LYS A 245 -3.61 8.50 -40.40
CA LYS A 245 -3.98 7.08 -40.25
C LYS A 245 -3.61 6.52 -38.87
N LEU A 246 -2.49 6.94 -38.29
CA LEU A 246 -2.08 6.55 -36.95
C LEU A 246 -3.01 7.17 -35.90
N GLN A 247 -3.38 8.43 -36.06
CA GLN A 247 -4.34 9.10 -35.18
C GLN A 247 -5.70 8.39 -35.18
N MET A 248 -6.24 8.06 -36.36
CA MET A 248 -7.49 7.32 -36.47
C MET A 248 -7.42 5.93 -35.82
N LYS A 249 -6.29 5.22 -35.94
CA LYS A 249 -6.09 3.93 -35.27
C LYS A 249 -6.01 4.08 -33.75
N LEU A 250 -5.38 5.14 -33.27
CA LEU A 250 -5.31 5.45 -31.84
C LEU A 250 -6.70 5.73 -31.28
N ASP A 251 -7.49 6.56 -31.97
CA ASP A 251 -8.87 6.88 -31.57
C ASP A 251 -9.76 5.62 -31.58
N GLN A 252 -9.59 4.76 -32.59
CA GLN A 252 -10.29 3.47 -32.66
C GLN A 252 -9.91 2.54 -31.49
N GLN A 253 -8.63 2.46 -31.13
CA GLN A 253 -8.18 1.68 -29.98
C GLN A 253 -8.72 2.23 -28.66
N SER A 254 -8.74 3.56 -28.49
CA SER A 254 -9.33 4.21 -27.32
C SER A 254 -10.82 3.89 -27.17
N LEU A 255 -11.57 3.82 -28.27
CA LEU A 255 -12.97 3.38 -28.27
C LEU A 255 -13.12 1.90 -27.86
N SER A 256 -12.30 0.99 -28.41
CA SER A 256 -12.34 -0.42 -28.01
C SER A 256 -12.01 -0.62 -26.52
N ILE A 257 -11.06 0.14 -25.98
CA ILE A 257 -10.72 0.10 -24.54
C ILE A 257 -11.91 0.55 -23.69
N LEU A 258 -12.60 1.61 -24.10
CA LEU A 258 -13.78 2.12 -23.38
C LEU A 258 -14.93 1.10 -23.39
N GLU A 259 -15.14 0.38 -24.49
CA GLU A 259 -16.14 -0.70 -24.57
C GLU A 259 -15.78 -1.89 -23.67
N LEU A 260 -14.51 -2.30 -23.64
CA LEU A 260 -14.04 -3.36 -22.74
C LEU A 260 -14.20 -2.97 -21.27
N GLN A 261 -13.94 -1.71 -20.91
CA GLN A 261 -14.17 -1.22 -19.56
C GLN A 261 -15.65 -1.28 -19.17
N LYS A 262 -16.57 -0.91 -20.08
CA LYS A 262 -18.01 -1.03 -19.83
C LYS A 262 -18.44 -2.49 -19.63
N LEU A 263 -17.91 -3.40 -20.43
CA LEU A 263 -18.21 -4.83 -20.34
C LEU A 263 -17.71 -5.41 -19.01
N LEU A 264 -16.48 -5.09 -18.61
CA LEU A 264 -15.92 -5.51 -17.33
C LEU A 264 -16.74 -4.99 -16.13
N VAL A 265 -17.16 -3.73 -16.16
CA VAL A 265 -18.02 -3.16 -15.11
C VAL A 265 -19.37 -3.88 -15.03
N SER A 266 -19.94 -4.29 -16.17
CA SER A 266 -21.19 -5.05 -16.19
C SER A 266 -21.03 -6.47 -15.62
N GLU A 267 -19.93 -7.15 -15.94
CA GLU A 267 -19.63 -8.50 -15.47
C GLU A 267 -19.39 -8.53 -13.95
N VAL A 268 -18.65 -7.55 -13.43
CA VAL A 268 -18.45 -7.39 -11.98
C VAL A 268 -19.77 -7.16 -11.24
N LYS A 269 -20.71 -6.40 -11.83
CA LYS A 269 -22.04 -6.18 -11.24
C LYS A 269 -22.87 -7.46 -11.17
N GLU A 270 -22.83 -8.29 -12.21
CA GLU A 270 -23.55 -9.58 -12.21
C GLU A 270 -22.92 -10.57 -11.21
N LEU A 271 -21.59 -10.67 -11.14
CA LEU A 271 -20.91 -11.49 -10.14
C LEU A 271 -21.25 -11.07 -8.71
N GLN A 272 -21.31 -9.76 -8.45
CA GLN A 272 -21.68 -9.25 -7.13
C GLN A 272 -23.14 -9.56 -6.77
N LYS A 273 -24.04 -9.50 -7.76
CA LYS A 273 -25.45 -9.89 -7.58
C LYS A 273 -25.59 -11.38 -7.27
N GLU A 274 -24.81 -12.23 -7.93
CA GLU A 274 -24.80 -13.68 -7.68
C GLU A 274 -24.22 -14.01 -6.29
N GLN A 275 -23.15 -13.35 -5.89
CA GLN A 275 -22.58 -13.49 -4.54
C GLN A 275 -23.59 -13.12 -3.46
N ASN A 276 -24.30 -11.99 -3.62
CA ASN A 276 -25.33 -11.56 -2.67
C ASN A 276 -26.46 -12.59 -2.55
N LYS A 277 -26.89 -13.17 -3.68
CA LYS A 277 -27.91 -14.24 -3.70
C LYS A 277 -27.45 -15.50 -2.95
N GLN A 278 -26.18 -15.88 -3.09
CA GLN A 278 -25.60 -17.01 -2.33
C GLN A 278 -25.56 -16.71 -0.83
N THR A 279 -25.15 -15.50 -0.44
CA THR A 279 -25.12 -15.07 0.97
C THR A 279 -26.53 -15.07 1.58
N GLU A 280 -27.54 -14.56 0.87
CA GLU A 280 -28.94 -14.62 1.33
C GLU A 280 -29.44 -16.06 1.51
N THR A 281 -29.04 -16.97 0.62
CA THR A 281 -29.41 -18.38 0.71
C THR A 281 -28.77 -19.05 1.93
N LEU A 282 -27.49 -18.79 2.19
CA LEU A 282 -26.78 -19.28 3.37
C LEU A 282 -27.36 -18.73 4.68
N LEU A 283 -27.74 -17.44 4.69
CA LEU A 283 -28.40 -16.82 5.84
C LEU A 283 -29.76 -17.48 6.14
N LYS A 284 -30.57 -17.78 5.10
CA LYS A 284 -31.83 -18.51 5.27
C LYS A 284 -31.61 -19.91 5.83
N GLN A 285 -30.65 -20.66 5.30
CA GLN A 285 -30.31 -22.00 5.80
C GLN A 285 -29.81 -21.98 7.24
N SER A 286 -29.01 -20.97 7.61
CA SER A 286 -28.55 -20.78 9.00
C SER A 286 -29.70 -20.44 9.94
N HIS A 287 -30.65 -19.61 9.50
CA HIS A 287 -31.83 -19.25 10.28
C HIS A 287 -32.78 -20.44 10.50
N GLU A 288 -33.02 -21.25 9.46
CA GLU A 288 -33.81 -22.49 9.55
C GLU A 288 -33.15 -23.50 10.50
N SER A 289 -31.81 -23.62 10.45
CA SER A 289 -31.05 -24.46 11.38
C SER A 289 -31.16 -23.98 12.83
N LEU A 290 -31.14 -22.66 13.06
CA LEU A 290 -31.32 -22.06 14.39
C LEU A 290 -32.75 -22.21 14.93
N GLN A 291 -33.77 -22.17 14.07
CA GLN A 291 -35.17 -22.39 14.47
C GLN A 291 -35.43 -23.85 14.87
N SER A 292 -34.70 -24.81 14.30
CA SER A 292 -34.76 -26.22 14.70
C SER A 292 -34.07 -26.54 16.04
N GLY A 293 -33.30 -25.59 16.61
CA GLY A 293 -32.59 -25.73 17.89
C GLY A 293 -33.34 -25.20 19.11
N ASN A 294 -34.64 -24.90 19.00
CA ASN A 294 -35.43 -24.26 20.07
C ASN A 294 -35.72 -25.16 21.30
N ASP A 295 -35.36 -26.44 21.29
CA ASP A 295 -35.51 -27.34 22.45
C ASP A 295 -34.40 -27.16 23.53
N LEU A 296 -33.37 -26.33 23.27
CA LEU A 296 -32.26 -26.06 24.20
C LEU A 296 -32.42 -24.78 25.04
N LYS A 297 -33.49 -24.02 24.81
CA LYS A 297 -33.70 -22.69 25.42
C LYS A 297 -34.00 -22.75 26.92
N GLU A 298 -34.50 -23.87 27.42
CA GLU A 298 -34.86 -24.04 28.83
C GLU A 298 -33.67 -24.37 29.75
N ILE A 299 -32.55 -24.85 29.19
CA ILE A 299 -31.33 -25.21 29.96
C ILE A 299 -30.37 -23.99 30.12
N LEU A 300 -30.41 -23.03 29.20
CA LEU A 300 -29.49 -21.88 29.19
C LEU A 300 -29.88 -20.75 30.16
N ILE A 301 -31.17 -20.56 30.44
CA ILE A 301 -31.66 -19.48 31.32
C ILE A 301 -31.15 -19.61 32.77
N ASN A 302 -30.80 -20.83 33.21
CA ASN A 302 -30.22 -21.06 34.55
C ASN A 302 -28.70 -20.83 34.65
N ASN A 303 -27.98 -20.79 33.52
CA ASN A 303 -26.52 -20.62 33.52
C ASN A 303 -26.08 -19.15 33.36
N ASP A 304 -26.88 -18.30 32.71
CA ASP A 304 -26.57 -16.88 32.53
C ASP A 304 -26.58 -16.07 33.85
N SER A 305 -27.42 -16.47 34.80
CA SER A 305 -27.51 -15.83 36.13
C SER A 305 -26.23 -16.04 36.96
N LYS A 306 -25.55 -17.17 36.80
CA LYS A 306 -24.25 -17.45 37.46
C LYS A 306 -23.08 -16.74 36.79
N LEU A 307 -23.15 -16.54 35.47
CA LEU A 307 -22.10 -15.85 34.72
C LEU A 307 -22.13 -14.34 35.02
N ALA A 308 -23.31 -13.73 35.07
CA ALA A 308 -23.49 -12.32 35.44
C ALA A 308 -22.91 -12.00 36.84
N LEU A 309 -23.14 -12.87 37.83
CA LEU A 309 -22.58 -12.71 39.18
C LEU A 309 -21.04 -12.81 39.20
N LYS A 310 -20.44 -13.69 38.39
CA LYS A 310 -18.97 -13.79 38.28
C LYS A 310 -18.35 -12.57 37.60
N VAL A 311 -19.01 -12.01 36.59
CA VAL A 311 -18.55 -10.79 35.91
C VAL A 311 -18.57 -9.60 36.87
N ILE A 312 -19.63 -9.43 37.64
CA ILE A 312 -19.73 -8.37 38.66
C ILE A 312 -18.65 -8.52 39.74
N GLN A 313 -18.34 -9.75 40.16
CA GLN A 313 -17.27 -10.00 41.15
C GLN A 313 -15.87 -9.71 40.59
N LEU A 314 -15.61 -10.06 39.33
CA LEU A 314 -14.33 -9.76 38.68
C LEU A 314 -14.15 -8.25 38.52
N GLN A 315 -15.20 -7.53 38.12
CA GLN A 315 -15.16 -6.10 37.91
C GLN A 315 -14.86 -5.35 39.22
N LYS A 316 -15.50 -5.74 40.34
CA LYS A 316 -15.18 -5.22 41.67
C LYS A 316 -13.72 -5.45 42.07
N LYS A 317 -13.18 -6.64 41.81
CA LYS A 317 -11.79 -6.97 42.13
C LYS A 317 -10.80 -6.15 41.28
N THR A 318 -11.13 -5.90 40.01
CA THR A 318 -10.32 -5.05 39.13
C THR A 318 -10.34 -3.59 39.58
N ASP A 319 -11.51 -3.08 39.99
CA ASP A 319 -11.64 -1.71 40.50
C ASP A 319 -10.87 -1.50 41.82
N GLU A 320 -10.85 -2.51 42.70
CA GLU A 320 -10.08 -2.49 43.95
C GLU A 320 -8.57 -2.44 43.71
N GLU A 321 -8.05 -3.28 42.80
CA GLU A 321 -6.62 -3.28 42.44
C GLU A 321 -6.23 -1.98 41.73
N PHE A 322 -7.06 -1.47 40.82
CA PHE A 322 -6.82 -0.19 40.16
C PHE A 322 -6.74 0.97 41.16
N ASN A 323 -7.66 1.04 42.12
CA ASN A 323 -7.63 2.06 43.16
C ASN A 323 -6.42 1.93 44.08
N LYS A 324 -5.98 0.71 44.38
CA LYS A 324 -4.74 0.47 45.15
C LYS A 324 -3.50 0.97 44.40
N THR A 325 -3.38 0.68 43.10
CA THR A 325 -2.29 1.19 42.26
C THR A 325 -2.32 2.71 42.14
N LYS A 326 -3.50 3.31 41.97
CA LYS A 326 -3.69 4.76 41.92
C LYS A 326 -3.22 5.43 43.22
N ASN A 327 -3.57 4.87 44.37
CA ASN A 327 -3.14 5.41 45.67
C ASN A 327 -1.63 5.27 45.88
N ILE A 328 -1.02 4.17 45.43
CA ILE A 328 0.45 4.00 45.44
C ILE A 328 1.12 5.06 44.55
N LEU A 329 0.59 5.29 43.35
CA LEU A 329 1.11 6.31 42.44
C LEU A 329 0.96 7.72 43.02
N GLN A 330 -0.17 8.04 43.63
CA GLN A 330 -0.38 9.35 44.29
C GLN A 330 0.56 9.54 45.48
N ASP A 331 0.79 8.50 46.29
CA ASP A 331 1.75 8.53 47.39
C ASP A 331 3.18 8.73 46.88
N LEU A 332 3.58 8.02 45.81
CA LEU A 332 4.89 8.19 45.16
C LEU A 332 5.09 9.58 44.55
N ILE A 333 4.05 10.15 43.94
CA ILE A 333 4.07 11.52 43.38
C ILE A 333 4.19 12.54 44.51
N SER A 334 3.47 12.36 45.61
CA SER A 334 3.50 13.28 46.76
C SER A 334 4.85 13.26 47.51
N LYS A 335 5.53 12.10 47.53
CA LYS A 335 6.81 11.90 48.24
C LYS A 335 8.03 12.33 47.43
N ASN A 336 7.90 12.58 46.12
CA ASN A 336 9.04 12.94 45.27
C ASN A 336 8.65 13.91 44.13
N PRO A 337 8.11 15.11 44.43
CA PRO A 337 7.62 16.05 43.41
C PRO A 337 8.72 16.57 42.48
N GLN A 338 10.00 16.44 42.85
CA GLN A 338 11.14 16.95 42.06
C GLN A 338 11.87 15.90 41.21
N LYS A 339 11.46 14.61 41.23
CA LYS A 339 12.19 13.53 40.53
C LYS A 339 11.41 12.84 39.40
N LEU A 340 10.26 13.40 39.03
CA LEU A 340 9.37 12.90 37.98
C LEU A 340 9.35 13.78 36.71
N THR A 341 10.39 14.58 36.50
CA THR A 341 10.84 14.90 35.14
C THR A 341 11.52 13.65 34.58
N LEU A 342 10.69 12.66 34.20
CA LEU A 342 11.16 11.59 33.33
C LEU A 342 11.54 12.28 32.03
N ASP A 343 12.85 12.35 31.78
CA ASP A 343 13.48 12.88 30.58
C ASP A 343 13.11 11.94 29.42
N MET A 344 11.84 11.93 29.01
CA MET A 344 11.41 11.45 27.70
C MET A 344 11.89 12.48 26.69
N LYS A 345 13.22 12.54 26.50
CA LYS A 345 13.83 13.05 25.27
C LYS A 345 13.51 12.07 24.15
N THR A 346 12.23 11.98 23.79
CA THR A 346 11.88 11.60 22.44
C THR A 346 12.46 12.72 21.58
N ASN A 347 13.50 12.41 20.79
CA ASN A 347 14.04 13.30 19.75
C ASN A 347 12.99 13.50 18.64
N VAL A 348 11.84 14.04 19.01
CA VAL A 348 10.78 14.46 18.10
C VAL A 348 10.94 15.96 18.01
N GLU A 349 11.45 16.42 16.89
CA GLU A 349 11.47 17.85 16.59
C GLU A 349 10.05 18.39 16.72
N PRO A 350 9.83 19.48 17.48
CA PRO A 350 8.49 20.02 17.68
C PRO A 350 7.93 20.50 16.34
N ILE A 351 6.68 20.17 16.08
CA ILE A 351 5.98 20.61 14.87
C ILE A 351 5.69 22.10 15.01
N ILE A 352 6.19 22.88 14.05
CA ILE A 352 6.01 24.33 14.05
C ILE A 352 4.71 24.65 13.31
N PHE A 353 3.75 25.24 14.02
CA PHE A 353 2.53 25.78 13.43
C PHE A 353 2.72 27.27 13.14
N ASN A 354 2.31 27.72 11.96
CA ASN A 354 2.32 29.15 11.62
C ASN A 354 1.18 29.92 12.31
N GLU A 355 0.05 29.26 12.55
CA GLU A 355 -1.16 29.79 13.17
C GLU A 355 -1.78 28.71 14.07
N GLN A 356 -2.41 29.13 15.16
CA GLN A 356 -3.16 28.23 16.05
C GLN A 356 -4.52 27.87 15.43
N SER A 357 -4.96 26.63 15.63
CA SER A 357 -6.33 26.21 15.31
C SER A 357 -7.32 26.88 16.27
N GLU A 358 -8.43 27.41 15.74
CA GLU A 358 -9.54 27.89 16.56
C GLU A 358 -10.55 26.79 16.90
N ILE A 359 -10.47 25.65 16.21
CA ILE A 359 -11.42 24.54 16.36
C ILE A 359 -10.90 23.49 17.36
N LEU A 360 -9.62 23.13 17.28
CA LEU A 360 -9.02 22.08 18.09
C LEU A 360 -7.79 22.57 18.86
N GLU A 361 -7.60 22.03 20.06
CA GLU A 361 -6.37 22.26 20.82
C GLU A 361 -5.16 21.68 20.09
N MET A 362 -4.10 22.47 19.99
CA MET A 362 -2.85 22.08 19.32
C MET A 362 -2.26 20.78 19.88
N ASP A 363 -2.39 20.56 21.19
CA ASP A 363 -1.92 19.35 21.85
C ASP A 363 -2.65 18.09 21.36
N TYR A 364 -3.95 18.19 21.06
CA TYR A 364 -4.68 17.07 20.47
C TYR A 364 -4.16 16.75 19.07
N ILE A 365 -3.97 17.78 18.25
CA ILE A 365 -3.44 17.64 16.88
C ILE A 365 -2.05 16.98 16.92
N ILE A 366 -1.14 17.53 17.72
CA ILE A 366 0.26 17.07 17.79
C ILE A 366 0.34 15.66 18.40
N ASN A 367 -0.17 15.48 19.62
CA ASN A 367 0.10 14.27 20.38
C ASN A 367 -0.70 13.08 19.88
N ARG A 368 -1.94 13.29 19.42
CA ARG A 368 -2.83 12.19 19.07
C ARG A 368 -2.89 11.92 17.57
N LEU A 369 -3.07 12.96 16.76
CA LEU A 369 -3.24 12.79 15.32
C LEU A 369 -1.91 12.61 14.61
N ILE A 370 -0.86 13.31 15.03
CA ILE A 370 0.44 13.26 14.35
C ILE A 370 1.36 12.24 15.02
N ILE A 371 1.70 12.43 16.29
CA ILE A 371 2.61 11.54 17.03
C ILE A 371 1.99 10.16 17.23
N GLY A 372 0.72 10.10 17.66
CA GLY A 372 0.00 8.84 17.86
C GLY A 372 -0.11 7.97 16.59
N GLN A 373 0.00 8.58 15.41
CA GLN A 373 -0.02 7.90 14.11
C GLN A 373 1.37 7.72 13.49
N GLN A 374 2.44 8.00 14.25
CA GLN A 374 3.84 7.88 13.81
C GLN A 374 4.14 8.65 12.52
N LEU A 375 3.47 9.80 12.35
CA LEU A 375 3.71 10.70 11.24
C LEU A 375 4.87 11.62 11.57
N LYS A 376 5.68 11.93 10.55
CA LYS A 376 6.85 12.80 10.67
C LYS A 376 6.61 14.04 9.83
N PHE A 377 6.04 15.06 10.46
CA PHE A 377 5.92 16.40 9.89
C PHE A 377 6.73 17.35 10.76
N THR A 378 7.34 18.34 10.14
CA THR A 378 8.16 19.36 10.80
C THR A 378 7.42 20.69 10.90
N LYS A 379 6.50 20.94 9.95
CA LYS A 379 5.72 22.18 9.89
C LYS A 379 4.28 21.89 9.55
N ALA A 380 3.38 22.66 10.14
CA ALA A 380 1.97 22.71 9.78
C ALA A 380 1.58 24.16 9.45
N GLU A 381 0.99 24.37 8.28
CA GLU A 381 0.65 25.69 7.75
C GLU A 381 -0.85 25.82 7.50
N LEU A 382 -1.54 26.74 8.16
CA LEU A 382 -2.96 26.99 7.94
C LEU A 382 -3.19 27.60 6.55
N ILE A 383 -3.64 26.77 5.60
CA ILE A 383 -3.84 27.18 4.20
C ILE A 383 -5.29 27.58 3.88
N TYR A 384 -6.24 27.13 4.69
CA TYR A 384 -7.65 27.51 4.54
C TYR A 384 -8.32 27.67 5.91
N LYS A 385 -9.10 28.73 6.04
CA LYS A 385 -9.92 29.00 7.22
C LYS A 385 -11.23 29.63 6.76
N SER A 386 -12.33 28.91 6.94
CA SER A 386 -13.68 29.34 6.54
C SER A 386 -14.08 30.75 7.01
N LYS A 387 -13.69 31.19 8.21
CA LYS A 387 -13.92 32.57 8.70
C LYS A 387 -13.20 33.64 7.88
N ARG A 388 -12.01 33.32 7.36
CA ARG A 388 -11.16 34.23 6.56
C ARG A 388 -11.52 34.15 5.08
N ASP A 389 -11.66 32.94 4.57
CA ASP A 389 -11.73 32.63 3.14
C ASP A 389 -13.18 32.46 2.64
N GLY A 390 -14.15 32.36 3.57
CA GLY A 390 -15.55 32.09 3.29
C GLY A 390 -15.86 30.59 3.19
N LEU A 391 -16.98 30.16 3.79
CA LEU A 391 -17.42 28.77 3.77
C LEU A 391 -18.14 28.42 2.45
N SER A 392 -17.37 28.26 1.37
CA SER A 392 -17.89 27.82 0.07
C SER A 392 -16.97 26.81 -0.61
N ILE A 393 -17.54 25.94 -1.45
CA ILE A 393 -16.79 24.98 -2.26
C ILE A 393 -15.73 25.68 -3.13
N ASN A 394 -16.06 26.83 -3.71
CA ASN A 394 -15.15 27.56 -4.58
C ASN A 394 -13.94 28.11 -3.81
N ALA A 395 -14.18 28.73 -2.65
CA ALA A 395 -13.10 29.20 -1.78
C ALA A 395 -12.21 28.04 -1.32
N PHE A 396 -12.83 26.93 -0.90
CA PHE A 396 -12.12 25.72 -0.51
C PHE A 396 -11.20 25.20 -1.64
N TRP A 397 -11.72 24.94 -2.83
CA TRP A 397 -10.89 24.42 -3.93
C TRP A 397 -9.83 25.40 -4.42
N GLN A 398 -10.09 26.71 -4.35
CA GLN A 398 -9.09 27.72 -4.69
C GLN A 398 -7.92 27.71 -3.70
N SER A 399 -8.19 27.55 -2.41
CA SER A 399 -7.15 27.50 -1.37
C SER A 399 -6.39 26.17 -1.34
N LEU A 400 -7.00 25.05 -1.72
CA LEU A 400 -6.37 23.73 -1.63
C LEU A 400 -5.67 23.24 -2.92
N LYS A 401 -5.83 23.95 -4.04
CA LYS A 401 -5.32 23.49 -5.33
C LYS A 401 -3.80 23.27 -5.27
N LYS A 402 -3.36 22.03 -5.53
CA LYS A 402 -1.95 21.55 -5.59
C LYS A 402 -1.30 21.20 -4.25
N TYR A 403 -1.98 21.33 -3.13
CA TYR A 403 -1.41 20.93 -1.84
C TYR A 403 -1.59 19.43 -1.60
N GLY A 404 -0.53 18.78 -1.10
CA GLY A 404 -0.45 17.35 -0.80
C GLY A 404 -0.98 17.02 0.60
N SER A 405 -0.12 16.50 1.47
CA SER A 405 -0.45 16.14 2.85
C SER A 405 -1.17 17.26 3.60
N THR A 406 -2.46 17.09 3.88
CA THR A 406 -3.25 18.06 4.63
C THR A 406 -4.00 17.42 5.79
N LEU A 407 -4.19 18.21 6.86
CA LEU A 407 -5.13 17.94 7.94
C LEU A 407 -6.33 18.88 7.80
N LEU A 408 -7.50 18.32 7.48
CA LEU A 408 -8.78 19.02 7.48
C LEU A 408 -9.47 18.82 8.83
N ILE A 409 -9.98 19.91 9.40
CA ILE A 409 -10.75 19.94 10.64
C ILE A 409 -12.06 20.68 10.35
N ALA A 410 -13.20 20.06 10.65
CA ALA A 410 -14.52 20.66 10.50
C ALA A 410 -15.29 20.59 11.83
N LYS A 411 -15.80 21.75 12.25
CA LYS A 411 -16.72 21.92 13.37
C LYS A 411 -18.12 22.13 12.84
N PHE A 412 -19.07 21.41 13.38
CA PHE A 412 -20.47 21.48 13.00
C PHE A 412 -21.31 22.27 13.98
N HIS A 413 -22.51 22.69 13.56
CA HIS A 413 -23.47 23.40 14.41
C HIS A 413 -23.95 22.59 15.63
N ASN A 414 -23.90 21.25 15.54
CA ASN A 414 -24.18 20.35 16.67
C ASN A 414 -22.97 20.18 17.62
N ASN A 415 -21.92 20.99 17.46
CA ASN A 415 -20.63 20.92 18.18
C ASN A 415 -19.81 19.65 17.93
N GLU A 416 -20.17 18.82 16.94
CA GLU A 416 -19.29 17.75 16.53
C GLU A 416 -18.06 18.31 15.82
N ILE A 417 -16.92 17.68 16.09
CA ILE A 417 -15.66 18.00 15.42
C ILE A 417 -15.13 16.71 14.79
N VAL A 418 -15.01 16.73 13.48
CA VAL A 418 -14.47 15.62 12.69
C VAL A 418 -13.39 16.15 11.76
N GLY A 419 -12.62 15.23 11.19
CA GLY A 419 -11.67 15.62 10.18
C GLY A 419 -11.05 14.44 9.47
N ALA A 420 -10.10 14.79 8.61
CA ALA A 420 -9.38 13.86 7.78
C ALA A 420 -7.93 14.31 7.67
N LEU A 421 -7.00 13.37 7.78
CA LEU A 421 -5.65 13.55 7.28
C LEU A 421 -5.57 12.82 5.94
N THR A 422 -5.19 13.55 4.89
CA THR A 422 -5.01 12.99 3.55
C THR A 422 -3.63 13.33 3.02
N LEU A 423 -2.90 12.31 2.57
CA LEU A 423 -1.63 12.48 1.86
C LEU A 423 -1.76 12.86 0.37
N PRO A 424 -2.71 12.30 -0.40
CA PRO A 424 -2.81 12.67 -1.81
C PRO A 424 -3.33 14.11 -1.97
N PRO A 425 -2.91 14.81 -3.03
CA PRO A 425 -3.29 16.19 -3.24
C PRO A 425 -4.76 16.37 -3.66
N TYR A 426 -5.31 17.54 -3.34
CA TYR A 426 -6.63 17.99 -3.78
C TYR A 426 -6.56 18.40 -5.25
N ILE A 427 -6.77 17.44 -6.15
CA ILE A 427 -6.84 17.66 -7.60
C ILE A 427 -8.31 17.51 -8.03
N PRO A 428 -9.12 18.59 -7.98
CA PRO A 428 -10.49 18.52 -8.44
C PRO A 428 -10.51 18.22 -9.94
N SER A 429 -11.20 17.15 -10.33
CA SER A 429 -11.46 16.85 -11.75
C SER A 429 -12.90 17.23 -12.12
N LEU A 430 -13.17 17.40 -13.42
CA LEU A 430 -14.52 17.73 -13.90
C LEU A 430 -15.52 16.60 -13.64
N TYR A 431 -15.07 15.36 -13.79
CA TYR A 431 -15.88 14.16 -13.64
C TYR A 431 -15.82 13.57 -12.22
N GLY A 432 -14.82 13.99 -11.45
CA GLY A 432 -14.43 13.44 -10.17
C GLY A 432 -13.63 12.17 -10.30
N ASP A 433 -12.55 12.08 -9.53
CA ASP A 433 -11.71 10.89 -9.43
C ASP A 433 -11.32 10.64 -7.98
N TYR A 434 -11.09 9.37 -7.68
CA TYR A 434 -10.49 8.95 -6.43
C TYR A 434 -8.98 9.02 -6.51
N MET A 435 -8.39 9.61 -5.47
CA MET A 435 -6.96 9.68 -5.27
C MET A 435 -6.49 8.51 -4.39
N VAL A 436 -5.33 7.98 -4.76
CA VAL A 436 -4.71 6.83 -4.08
C VAL A 436 -3.72 7.32 -3.02
N ASP A 437 -3.82 6.79 -1.81
CA ASP A 437 -2.78 6.98 -0.79
C ASP A 437 -1.82 5.79 -0.75
N VAL A 438 -0.75 5.87 -1.53
CA VAL A 438 0.25 4.78 -1.61
C VAL A 438 0.89 4.48 -0.25
N ALA A 439 1.05 5.47 0.63
CA ALA A 439 1.67 5.29 1.93
C ALA A 439 0.72 4.69 2.98
N LYS A 440 -0.59 4.68 2.70
CA LYS A 440 -1.65 4.16 3.58
C LYS A 440 -1.65 4.80 4.97
N LYS A 441 -1.41 6.11 5.03
CA LYS A 441 -1.34 6.87 6.29
C LYS A 441 -2.45 7.90 6.45
N SER A 442 -3.30 8.05 5.46
CA SER A 442 -4.51 8.84 5.57
C SER A 442 -5.44 8.18 6.59
N PHE A 443 -6.20 8.97 7.32
CA PHE A 443 -7.19 8.48 8.29
C PHE A 443 -8.29 9.52 8.46
N LEU A 444 -9.43 9.07 8.97
CA LEU A 444 -10.48 9.94 9.47
C LEU A 444 -10.41 9.99 10.98
N PHE A 445 -10.92 11.05 11.59
CA PHE A 445 -11.05 11.12 13.04
C PHE A 445 -12.34 11.83 13.44
N SER A 446 -12.84 11.45 14.60
CA SER A 446 -13.90 12.17 15.31
C SER A 446 -13.35 12.54 16.68
N TYR A 447 -13.21 13.84 16.92
CA TYR A 447 -12.79 14.35 18.22
C TYR A 447 -13.86 14.08 19.27
N THR A 448 -15.12 14.36 18.93
CA THR A 448 -16.27 14.17 19.83
C THR A 448 -16.47 12.71 20.22
N LYS A 449 -16.28 11.78 19.27
CA LYS A 449 -16.35 10.32 19.55
C LYS A 449 -15.00 9.74 20.01
N ASN A 450 -13.97 10.58 20.15
CA ASN A 450 -12.65 10.20 20.63
C ASN A 450 -12.00 9.05 19.82
N HIS A 451 -12.20 9.03 18.50
CA HIS A 451 -11.86 7.88 17.65
C HIS A 451 -11.09 8.26 16.39
N ILE A 452 -10.22 7.36 15.93
CA ILE A 452 -9.45 7.47 14.68
C ILE A 452 -9.77 6.24 13.84
N TYR A 453 -10.16 6.48 12.59
CA TYR A 453 -10.55 5.46 11.64
C TYR A 453 -9.45 5.29 10.58
N GLN A 454 -8.73 4.18 10.67
CA GLN A 454 -7.55 3.90 9.84
C GLN A 454 -7.92 3.59 8.39
N LEU A 455 -7.03 3.84 7.44
CA LEU A 455 -7.28 3.50 6.05
C LEU A 455 -7.18 1.99 5.80
N ARG A 456 -8.27 1.39 5.32
CA ARG A 456 -8.33 -0.03 4.90
C ARG A 456 -8.07 -0.19 3.41
N ASP A 457 -8.73 0.62 2.58
CA ASP A 457 -8.58 0.59 1.10
C ASP A 457 -8.03 1.89 0.55
N HIS A 458 -6.72 1.92 0.41
CA HIS A 458 -5.98 3.07 -0.11
C HIS A 458 -6.31 3.55 -1.52
N ARG A 459 -7.13 2.83 -2.30
CA ARG A 459 -7.48 3.22 -3.68
C ARG A 459 -8.56 4.31 -3.74
N PHE A 460 -9.32 4.46 -2.67
CA PHE A 460 -10.49 5.34 -2.62
C PHE A 460 -10.39 6.39 -1.52
N THR A 461 -9.16 6.84 -1.20
CA THR A 461 -8.89 7.71 -0.05
C THR A 461 -9.63 9.05 -0.13
N LEU A 462 -9.51 9.76 -1.25
CA LEU A 462 -10.06 11.10 -1.43
C LEU A 462 -10.69 11.22 -2.82
N TYR A 463 -11.98 11.50 -2.88
CA TYR A 463 -12.67 11.88 -4.11
C TYR A 463 -12.76 13.40 -4.22
N SER A 464 -12.32 13.94 -5.36
CA SER A 464 -12.29 15.38 -5.62
C SER A 464 -12.96 15.72 -6.95
N LYS A 465 -14.00 16.56 -6.92
CA LYS A 465 -14.70 17.04 -8.11
C LYS A 465 -15.05 18.52 -7.97
N HIS A 466 -14.88 19.29 -9.05
CA HIS A 466 -14.94 20.76 -9.04
C HIS A 466 -16.20 21.40 -8.41
N LEU A 467 -17.34 20.72 -8.45
CA LEU A 467 -18.65 21.26 -8.02
C LEU A 467 -19.19 20.59 -6.75
N VAL A 468 -18.40 19.73 -6.12
CA VAL A 468 -18.74 19.09 -4.84
C VAL A 468 -17.57 19.32 -3.89
N GLY A 469 -17.82 19.35 -2.59
CA GLY A 469 -16.71 19.38 -1.64
C GLY A 469 -16.02 18.01 -1.56
N PRO A 470 -14.98 17.89 -0.72
CA PRO A 470 -14.21 16.66 -0.64
C PRO A 470 -15.06 15.52 -0.06
N GLN A 471 -14.84 14.32 -0.59
CA GLN A 471 -15.37 13.10 0.00
C GLN A 471 -14.20 12.16 0.30
N PHE A 472 -14.23 11.55 1.46
CA PHE A 472 -13.20 10.64 1.92
C PHE A 472 -13.79 9.23 1.95
N GLY A 473 -13.10 8.30 1.30
CA GLY A 473 -13.56 6.94 1.16
C GLY A 473 -14.55 6.71 0.02
N GLN A 474 -14.63 5.46 -0.44
CA GLN A 474 -15.72 4.95 -1.26
C GLN A 474 -17.02 4.91 -0.43
N GLY A 475 -18.19 5.11 -1.04
CA GLY A 475 -19.46 4.99 -0.29
C GLY A 475 -19.75 6.12 0.69
N PRO A 476 -19.33 7.34 0.35
CA PRO A 476 -18.39 8.17 1.13
C PRO A 476 -18.45 7.97 2.64
N ASP A 477 -17.36 7.42 3.21
CA ASP A 477 -17.20 7.27 4.65
C ASP A 477 -17.31 8.63 5.38
N LEU A 478 -16.80 9.71 4.77
CA LEU A 478 -17.11 11.09 5.13
C LEU A 478 -17.32 11.93 3.87
N SER A 479 -18.42 12.66 3.82
CA SER A 479 -18.80 13.51 2.69
C SER A 479 -19.07 14.92 3.19
N LEU A 480 -18.32 15.90 2.69
CA LEU A 480 -18.53 17.32 2.95
C LEU A 480 -18.98 17.98 1.64
N GLN A 481 -20.28 17.98 1.34
CA GLN A 481 -20.83 18.45 0.06
C GLN A 481 -21.79 19.63 0.23
N GLY A 482 -22.24 20.17 -0.90
CA GLY A 482 -23.14 21.33 -0.98
C GLY A 482 -22.37 22.62 -1.17
N SER A 483 -22.93 23.60 -1.89
CA SER A 483 -22.22 24.84 -2.27
C SER A 483 -21.61 25.58 -1.08
N THR A 484 -22.23 25.43 0.10
CA THR A 484 -21.84 26.00 1.39
C THR A 484 -21.63 24.92 2.45
N PHE A 485 -21.30 23.70 2.03
CA PHE A 485 -21.13 22.53 2.91
C PHE A 485 -22.38 22.20 3.76
N ASP A 486 -23.56 22.32 3.15
CA ASP A 486 -24.87 22.06 3.77
C ASP A 486 -25.38 20.63 3.57
N GLN A 487 -24.65 19.81 2.81
CA GLN A 487 -25.00 18.42 2.48
C GLN A 487 -23.90 17.47 2.98
N CYS A 488 -23.74 17.43 4.30
CA CYS A 488 -22.76 16.56 4.95
C CYS A 488 -23.38 15.19 5.30
N SER A 489 -22.62 14.12 5.08
CA SER A 489 -23.02 12.77 5.46
C SER A 489 -21.80 11.91 5.80
N SER A 490 -21.99 10.87 6.60
CA SER A 490 -20.94 9.90 6.88
C SER A 490 -21.54 8.50 7.00
N ASN A 491 -20.91 7.53 6.35
CA ASN A 491 -21.33 6.13 6.35
C ASN A 491 -20.08 5.26 6.36
N ILE A 492 -19.49 5.06 7.54
CA ILE A 492 -18.17 4.48 7.62
C ILE A 492 -18.16 2.97 7.41
N GLY A 493 -17.07 2.46 6.85
CA GLY A 493 -16.76 1.03 6.79
C GLY A 493 -16.53 0.51 5.38
N TYR A 494 -16.45 1.38 4.36
CA TYR A 494 -16.10 1.01 2.99
C TYR A 494 -14.60 1.15 2.72
N THR A 495 -13.99 2.27 3.07
CA THR A 495 -12.57 2.55 2.82
C THR A 495 -11.77 2.72 4.10
N TYR A 496 -12.35 3.28 5.14
CA TYR A 496 -11.75 3.37 6.46
C TYR A 496 -12.24 2.24 7.36
N GLU A 497 -11.36 1.79 8.26
CA GLU A 497 -11.61 0.74 9.22
C GLU A 497 -12.68 1.16 10.22
N PHE A 498 -13.50 0.18 10.58
CA PHE A 498 -14.57 0.33 11.53
C PHE A 498 -14.60 -0.92 12.41
N ALA A 499 -14.57 -0.73 13.72
CA ALA A 499 -14.38 -1.81 14.70
C ALA A 499 -15.68 -2.54 15.08
N GLN A 500 -16.85 -1.96 14.80
CA GLN A 500 -18.16 -2.55 15.12
C GLN A 500 -18.91 -2.98 13.86
N GLU A 501 -20.04 -3.67 14.01
CA GLU A 501 -20.85 -4.11 12.87
C GLU A 501 -21.42 -2.90 12.10
N LYS A 502 -21.36 -2.96 10.76
CA LYS A 502 -21.69 -1.88 9.80
C LYS A 502 -22.86 -0.96 10.25
N GLY A 503 -22.67 0.36 10.14
CA GLY A 503 -23.78 1.33 10.21
C GLY A 503 -23.57 2.54 11.13
N GLU A 504 -22.42 2.66 11.80
CA GLU A 504 -22.12 3.83 12.60
C GLU A 504 -21.61 4.99 11.72
N SER A 505 -21.82 6.22 12.17
CA SER A 505 -21.41 7.42 11.43
C SER A 505 -20.32 8.17 12.19
N ILE A 506 -19.40 8.83 11.49
CA ILE A 506 -18.32 9.63 12.11
C ILE A 506 -18.91 10.84 12.84
N MET A 507 -20.08 11.30 12.38
CA MET A 507 -20.86 12.42 12.90
C MET A 507 -22.35 12.04 12.96
N ASP A 508 -23.08 12.61 13.90
CA ASP A 508 -24.50 12.31 14.09
C ASP A 508 -25.38 13.21 13.19
N GLY A 509 -26.06 12.57 12.24
CA GLY A 509 -27.01 13.21 11.31
C GLY A 509 -26.35 13.85 10.08
N SER A 510 -27.03 14.82 9.49
CA SER A 510 -26.51 15.67 8.40
C SER A 510 -26.31 17.10 8.90
N PRO A 511 -25.33 17.34 9.79
CA PRO A 511 -25.15 18.64 10.37
C PRO A 511 -24.53 19.64 9.39
N LEU A 512 -24.87 20.92 9.56
CA LEU A 512 -24.27 22.03 8.83
C LEU A 512 -22.89 22.34 9.40
N ILE A 513 -21.89 22.56 8.53
CA ILE A 513 -20.56 23.00 8.96
C ILE A 513 -20.67 24.44 9.48
N LEU A 514 -20.18 24.66 10.71
CA LEU A 514 -20.05 25.98 11.32
C LEU A 514 -18.70 26.59 10.95
N GLU A 515 -17.62 25.83 11.12
CA GLU A 515 -16.25 26.27 10.87
C GLU A 515 -15.42 25.13 10.27
N MET A 516 -14.48 25.50 9.40
CA MET A 516 -13.53 24.57 8.79
C MET A 516 -12.14 25.21 8.71
N GLU A 517 -11.12 24.41 9.01
CA GLU A 517 -9.70 24.73 8.91
C GLU A 517 -8.97 23.62 8.16
N VAL A 518 -7.98 23.98 7.33
CA VAL A 518 -7.10 23.02 6.66
C VAL A 518 -5.65 23.43 6.85
N PHE A 519 -4.85 22.52 7.38
CA PHE A 519 -3.41 22.68 7.54
C PHE A 519 -2.67 21.86 6.49
N LEU A 520 -1.72 22.48 5.79
CA LEU A 520 -0.70 21.80 4.99
C LEU A 520 0.39 21.27 5.93
N LEU A 521 0.73 19.99 5.80
CA LEU A 521 1.74 19.32 6.61
C LEU A 521 3.00 19.08 5.76
N ASN A 522 4.16 19.59 6.21
CA ASN A 522 5.44 19.47 5.52
C ASN A 522 6.48 18.68 6.32
#